data_AF-A0A660YAU7-F1
#
_entry.id   AF-A0A660YAU7-F1
#
_cell.length_a   1.000
_cell.length_b   1.000
_cell.length_c   1.000
_cell.angle_alpha   90.00
_cell.angle_beta   90.00
_cell.angle_gamma   90.00
#
_symmetry.space_group_name_H-M   'P 1'
#
loop_
_entity.id
_entity.type
_entity.pdbx_description
1 polymer ?
#
loop_
_entity_poly.entity_id
_entity_poly.type
_entity_poly.pdbx_seq_one_letter_code
_entity_poly.pdbx_strand_id
1 'polypeptide(L)'
;MIEKIEHLKREQNAIILAHNYQLPEVQDVADYTGDSLGLSIQASGTDAEVIVFCGVHFMAETAALICPDKLVLEPHRNAGCLMADMITVRQLREWKRRHPDAAVVCYVNSTVEIKAESDLCCTSANSVKVVQSIPEDRPILF
;
A
#
# COMPACT_ATOMS: atom_id res chain seq x y z
N MET A 1 8.27 25.18 11.47
CA MET A 1 8.22 23.72 11.24
C MET A 1 8.08 23.41 9.75
N ILE A 2 7.06 23.97 9.06
CA ILE A 2 6.83 23.79 7.63
C ILE A 2 8.07 24.12 6.77
N GLU A 3 8.70 25.28 7.00
CA GLU A 3 9.93 25.67 6.27
C GLU A 3 11.05 24.64 6.38
N LYS A 4 11.18 23.98 7.55
CA LYS A 4 12.17 22.93 7.78
C LYS A 4 11.83 21.66 7.00
N ILE A 5 10.54 21.29 6.93
CA ILE A 5 10.07 20.14 6.14
C ILE A 5 10.36 20.39 4.66
N GLU A 6 10.00 21.57 4.15
CA GLU A 6 10.26 21.97 2.77
C GLU A 6 11.75 21.98 2.42
N HIS A 7 12.58 22.48 3.32
CA HIS A 7 14.03 22.49 3.14
C HIS A 7 14.58 21.06 3.06
N LEU A 8 14.27 20.20 4.04
CA LEU A 8 14.75 18.81 4.07
C LEU A 8 14.21 17.99 2.89
N LYS A 9 12.97 18.23 2.47
CA LYS A 9 12.36 17.58 1.31
C LYS A 9 13.18 17.83 0.04
N ARG A 10 13.63 19.07 -0.17
CA ARG A 10 14.48 19.43 -1.33
C ARG A 10 15.89 18.86 -1.20
N GLU A 11 16.50 18.96 -0.02
CA GLU A 11 17.86 18.45 0.20
C GLU A 11 17.97 16.94 -0.01
N GLN A 12 16.92 16.19 0.35
CA GLN A 12 16.88 14.73 0.25
C GLN A 12 16.25 14.22 -1.04
N ASN A 13 15.90 15.10 -1.99
CA ASN A 13 15.09 14.74 -3.17
C ASN A 13 13.90 13.84 -2.79
N ALA A 14 13.11 14.28 -1.81
CA ALA A 14 12.04 13.50 -1.22
C ALA A 14 10.65 13.93 -1.74
N ILE A 15 9.71 13.00 -1.70
CA ILE A 15 8.28 13.25 -1.87
C ILE A 15 7.52 12.85 -0.60
N ILE A 16 6.54 13.64 -0.21
CA ILE A 16 5.64 13.36 0.91
C ILE A 16 4.28 12.92 0.34
N LEU A 17 3.91 11.68 0.63
CA LEU A 17 2.63 11.07 0.22
C LEU A 17 1.73 10.93 1.45
N ALA A 18 0.56 11.55 1.45
CA ALA A 18 -0.37 11.52 2.58
C ALA A 18 -1.69 10.81 2.26
N HIS A 19 -2.13 9.93 3.16
CA HIS A 19 -3.47 9.37 3.07
C HIS A 19 -4.53 10.43 3.41
N ASN A 20 -5.70 10.34 2.79
CA ASN A 20 -6.86 11.21 3.04
C ASN A 20 -7.30 11.30 4.52
N TYR A 21 -6.85 10.37 5.36
CA TYR A 21 -7.17 10.33 6.80
C TYR A 21 -6.11 11.00 7.69
N GLN A 22 -5.05 11.55 7.09
CA GLN A 22 -4.04 12.31 7.83
C GLN A 22 -4.63 13.62 8.37
N LEU A 23 -3.99 14.16 9.41
CA LEU A 23 -4.34 15.47 9.95
C LEU A 23 -4.19 16.56 8.87
N PRO A 24 -5.01 17.62 8.89
CA PRO A 24 -4.95 18.69 7.89
C PRO A 24 -3.53 19.27 7.72
N GLU A 25 -2.82 19.52 8.81
CA GLU A 25 -1.45 20.06 8.79
C GLU A 25 -0.42 19.12 8.15
N VAL A 26 -0.69 17.82 8.07
CA VAL A 26 0.14 16.84 7.36
C VAL A 26 -0.22 16.84 5.86
N GLN A 27 -1.50 17.00 5.53
CA GLN A 27 -1.95 17.12 4.14
C GLN A 27 -1.44 18.41 3.51
N ASP A 28 -1.38 19.52 4.26
CA ASP A 28 -0.91 20.83 3.80
C ASP A 28 0.57 20.83 3.36
N VAL A 29 1.38 19.89 3.86
CA VAL A 29 2.80 19.74 3.51
C VAL A 29 3.08 18.57 2.56
N ALA A 30 2.05 17.80 2.19
CA ALA A 30 2.17 16.67 1.28
C ALA A 30 2.26 17.14 -0.17
N ASP A 31 3.08 16.46 -0.98
CA ASP A 31 3.12 16.70 -2.43
C ASP A 31 1.94 16.04 -3.13
N TYR A 32 1.39 14.98 -2.53
CA TYR A 32 0.17 14.35 -2.98
C TYR A 32 -0.63 13.78 -1.81
N THR A 33 -1.94 14.02 -1.84
CA THR A 33 -2.91 13.46 -0.90
C THR A 33 -3.91 12.61 -1.67
N GLY A 34 -4.17 11.39 -1.20
CA GLY A 34 -5.08 10.48 -1.90
C GLY A 34 -5.46 9.22 -1.13
N ASP A 35 -6.18 8.34 -1.83
CA ASP A 35 -6.50 7.00 -1.36
C ASP A 35 -5.32 6.03 -1.59
N SER A 36 -5.44 4.78 -1.14
CA SER A 36 -4.35 3.80 -1.25
C SER A 36 -3.92 3.53 -2.70
N LEU A 37 -4.84 3.60 -3.67
CA LEU A 37 -4.52 3.34 -5.07
C LEU A 37 -3.77 4.53 -5.67
N GLY A 38 -4.27 5.75 -5.48
CA GLY A 38 -3.63 6.97 -5.92
C GLY A 38 -2.23 7.12 -5.35
N LEU A 39 -2.05 6.85 -4.06
CA LEU A 39 -0.73 6.88 -3.42
C LEU A 39 0.23 5.85 -4.01
N SER A 40 -0.24 4.63 -4.32
CA SER A 40 0.60 3.60 -4.93
C SER A 40 1.03 4.01 -6.35
N ILE A 41 0.12 4.60 -7.14
CA ILE A 41 0.42 5.11 -8.47
C ILE A 41 1.47 6.24 -8.38
N GLN A 42 1.27 7.21 -7.47
CA GLN A 42 2.21 8.32 -7.29
C GLN A 42 3.58 7.86 -6.81
N ALA A 43 3.63 6.90 -5.89
CA ALA A 43 4.88 6.28 -5.45
C ALA A 43 5.64 5.63 -6.62
N SER A 44 4.94 4.91 -7.49
CA SER A 44 5.56 4.23 -8.65
C SER A 44 6.01 5.18 -9.76
N GLY A 45 5.38 6.35 -9.88
CA GLY A 45 5.64 7.32 -10.95
C GLY A 45 6.57 8.47 -10.59
N THR A 46 7.05 8.54 -9.34
CA THR A 46 7.92 9.64 -8.90
C THR A 46 9.40 9.39 -9.24
N ASP A 47 10.13 10.46 -9.53
CA ASP A 47 11.60 10.46 -9.68
C ASP A 47 12.33 10.73 -8.36
N ALA A 48 11.60 10.98 -7.25
CA ALA A 48 12.17 11.20 -5.93
C ALA A 48 12.95 9.97 -5.43
N GLU A 49 14.07 10.18 -4.74
CA GLU A 49 14.88 9.11 -4.14
C GLU A 49 14.31 8.63 -2.80
N VAL A 50 13.60 9.52 -2.10
CA VAL A 50 13.02 9.26 -0.79
C VAL A 50 11.51 9.45 -0.83
N ILE A 51 10.76 8.48 -0.31
CA ILE A 51 9.31 8.57 -0.12
C ILE A 51 9.02 8.64 1.37
N VAL A 52 8.51 9.77 1.84
CA VAL A 52 7.96 9.89 3.19
C VAL A 52 6.47 9.55 3.11
N PHE A 53 6.10 8.38 3.61
CA PHE A 53 4.75 7.86 3.53
C PHE A 53 3.96 8.16 4.81
N CYS A 54 3.14 9.20 4.75
CA CYS A 54 2.23 9.61 5.82
C CYS A 54 0.92 8.80 5.74
N GLY A 55 1.00 7.54 6.19
CA GLY A 55 -0.10 6.58 6.18
C GLY A 55 0.03 5.56 7.31
N VAL A 56 -0.45 4.36 7.06
CA VAL A 56 -0.26 3.19 7.93
C VAL A 56 0.77 2.23 7.35
N HIS A 57 1.34 1.38 8.20
CA HIS A 57 2.48 0.53 7.93
C HIS A 57 2.40 -0.23 6.60
N PHE A 58 1.30 -0.97 6.35
CA PHE A 58 1.16 -1.76 5.12
C PHE A 58 1.20 -0.91 3.84
N MET A 59 0.83 0.38 3.90
CA MET A 59 0.88 1.28 2.75
C MET A 59 2.32 1.68 2.46
N ALA A 60 3.10 1.99 3.50
CA ALA A 60 4.53 2.26 3.37
C ALA A 60 5.28 1.01 2.88
N GLU A 61 4.96 -0.17 3.40
CA GLU A 61 5.51 -1.43 2.88
C GLU A 61 5.13 -1.66 1.41
N THR A 62 3.91 -1.34 1.01
CA THR A 62 3.47 -1.44 -0.39
C THR A 62 4.29 -0.50 -1.29
N ALA A 63 4.55 0.74 -0.85
CA ALA A 63 5.42 1.66 -1.56
C ALA A 63 6.86 1.13 -1.68
N ALA A 64 7.40 0.54 -0.60
CA ALA A 64 8.73 -0.07 -0.64
C ALA A 64 8.80 -1.29 -1.56
N LEU A 65 7.71 -2.08 -1.64
CA LEU A 65 7.60 -3.25 -2.51
C LEU A 65 7.58 -2.87 -3.99
N ILE A 66 6.86 -1.80 -4.37
CA ILE A 66 6.76 -1.36 -5.77
C ILE A 66 7.93 -0.45 -6.20
N CYS A 67 8.65 0.13 -5.24
CA CYS A 67 9.80 1.02 -5.48
C CYS A 67 11.06 0.51 -4.75
N PRO A 68 11.61 -0.66 -5.13
CA PRO A 68 12.69 -1.32 -4.37
C PRO A 68 13.98 -0.51 -4.29
N ASP A 69 14.22 0.39 -5.24
CA ASP A 69 15.43 1.23 -5.29
C ASP A 69 15.29 2.56 -4.53
N LYS A 70 14.11 2.85 -3.96
CA LYS A 70 13.84 4.10 -3.24
C LYS A 70 13.84 3.90 -1.72
N LEU A 71 14.28 4.91 -0.98
CA LEU A 71 14.17 4.89 0.48
C LEU A 71 12.76 5.26 0.90
N VAL A 72 12.02 4.33 1.50
CA VAL A 72 10.68 4.60 2.04
C VAL A 72 10.73 4.78 3.56
N LEU A 73 10.21 5.91 4.03
CA LEU A 73 10.18 6.30 5.43
C LEU A 73 8.74 6.39 5.94
N GLU A 74 8.45 5.69 7.02
CA GLU A 74 7.21 5.82 7.79
C GLU A 74 7.49 6.70 9.03
N PRO A 75 6.85 7.87 9.19
CA PRO A 75 7.10 8.76 10.32
C PRO A 75 6.81 8.14 11.70
N HIS A 76 5.92 7.15 11.77
CA HIS A 76 5.49 6.52 13.01
C HIS A 76 5.25 5.02 12.84
N ARG A 77 6.23 4.20 13.22
CA ARG A 77 6.21 2.72 13.04
C ARG A 77 5.01 1.98 13.60
N ASN A 78 4.33 2.55 14.61
CA ASN A 78 3.17 1.90 15.24
C ASN A 78 1.84 2.32 14.58
N ALA A 79 1.85 2.98 13.42
CA ALA A 79 0.64 3.30 12.67
C ALA A 79 0.12 2.05 11.95
N GLY A 80 -0.50 1.13 12.70
CA GLY A 80 -0.99 -0.15 12.18
C GLY A 80 -2.40 -0.11 11.59
N CYS A 81 -2.83 -1.24 11.03
CA CYS A 81 -4.21 -1.48 10.60
C CYS A 81 -4.67 -2.85 11.10
N LEU A 82 -5.56 -2.85 12.11
CA LEU A 82 -6.04 -4.10 12.72
C LEU A 82 -6.66 -5.07 11.71
N MET A 83 -7.25 -4.55 10.63
CA MET A 83 -7.81 -5.39 9.56
C MET A 83 -6.74 -6.14 8.78
N ALA A 84 -5.57 -5.53 8.55
CA ALA A 84 -4.45 -6.19 7.87
C ALA A 84 -3.88 -7.36 8.68
N ASP A 85 -4.07 -7.33 10.01
CA ASP A 85 -3.60 -8.35 10.94
C ASP A 85 -4.62 -9.49 11.18
N MET A 86 -5.82 -9.43 10.56
CA MET A 86 -6.89 -10.41 10.79
C MET A 86 -6.62 -11.78 10.15
N ILE A 87 -5.78 -11.83 9.11
CA ILE A 87 -5.40 -13.07 8.43
C ILE A 87 -3.89 -13.27 8.47
N THR A 88 -3.47 -14.49 8.82
CA THR A 88 -2.07 -14.89 8.80
C THR A 88 -1.71 -15.63 7.52
N VAL A 89 -0.45 -15.54 7.09
CA VAL A 89 0.06 -16.29 5.93
C VAL A 89 -0.18 -17.81 6.05
N ARG A 90 -0.15 -18.34 7.27
CA ARG A 90 -0.47 -19.76 7.54
C ARG A 90 -1.93 -20.09 7.24
N GLN A 91 -2.87 -19.22 7.63
CA GLN A 91 -4.30 -19.40 7.34
C GLN A 91 -4.56 -19.31 5.84
N LEU A 92 -3.92 -18.36 5.14
CA LEU A 92 -4.04 -18.23 3.69
C LEU A 92 -3.51 -19.49 2.98
N ARG A 93 -2.32 -19.98 3.34
CA ARG A 93 -1.77 -21.24 2.78
C ARG A 93 -2.69 -22.44 3.01
N GLU A 94 -3.34 -22.53 4.17
CA GLU A 94 -4.34 -23.56 4.44
C GLU A 94 -5.62 -23.37 3.61
N TRP A 95 -6.01 -22.14 3.33
CA TRP A 95 -7.17 -21.86 2.48
C TRP A 95 -6.90 -22.20 1.01
N LYS A 96 -5.71 -21.86 0.51
CA LYS A 96 -5.19 -22.24 -0.82
C LYS A 96 -5.13 -23.76 -1.00
N ARG A 97 -4.64 -24.51 0.00
CA ARG A 97 -4.61 -25.98 -0.04
C ARG A 97 -6.00 -26.61 -0.20
N ARG A 98 -7.04 -25.98 0.36
CA ARG A 98 -8.43 -26.43 0.23
C ARG A 98 -9.08 -26.02 -1.10
N HIS A 99 -8.49 -25.07 -1.84
CA HIS A 99 -9.01 -24.55 -3.11
C HIS A 99 -7.86 -24.35 -4.10
N PRO A 100 -7.22 -25.43 -4.59
CA PRO A 100 -5.99 -25.35 -5.37
C PRO A 100 -6.12 -24.59 -6.70
N ASP A 101 -7.32 -24.57 -7.28
CA ASP A 101 -7.59 -23.89 -8.56
C ASP A 101 -8.02 -22.42 -8.38
N ALA A 102 -8.23 -21.97 -7.14
CA ALA A 102 -8.70 -20.61 -6.88
C ALA A 102 -7.62 -19.56 -7.14
N ALA A 103 -8.03 -18.38 -7.60
CA ALA A 103 -7.20 -17.18 -7.59
C ALA A 103 -7.30 -16.51 -6.22
N VAL A 104 -6.19 -16.01 -5.70
CA VAL A 104 -6.14 -15.23 -4.46
C VAL A 104 -6.08 -13.74 -4.80
N VAL A 105 -7.10 -13.00 -4.39
CA VAL A 105 -7.17 -11.55 -4.54
C VAL A 105 -7.10 -10.92 -3.15
N CYS A 106 -5.96 -10.35 -2.79
CA CYS A 106 -5.85 -9.67 -1.49
C CYS A 106 -6.30 -8.21 -1.59
N TYR A 107 -6.95 -7.73 -0.54
CA TYR A 107 -7.14 -6.30 -0.33
C TYR A 107 -5.83 -5.62 0.08
N VAL A 108 -5.60 -4.38 -0.35
CA VAL A 108 -4.35 -3.64 -0.09
C VAL A 108 -4.02 -3.53 1.41
N ASN A 109 -5.04 -3.48 2.27
CA ASN A 109 -4.91 -3.59 3.72
C ASN A 109 -4.65 -5.05 4.15
N SER A 110 -3.53 -5.61 3.68
CA SER A 110 -3.00 -6.91 4.07
C SER A 110 -1.48 -6.77 4.21
N THR A 111 -0.83 -7.63 4.98
CA THR A 111 0.63 -7.61 5.11
C THR A 111 1.33 -7.95 3.79
N VAL A 112 2.61 -7.61 3.66
CA VAL A 112 3.43 -8.04 2.51
C VAL A 112 3.52 -9.56 2.39
N GLU A 113 3.47 -10.30 3.49
CA GLU A 113 3.47 -11.77 3.47
C GLU A 113 2.19 -12.34 2.81
N ILE A 114 1.04 -11.71 3.05
CA ILE A 114 -0.22 -12.06 2.39
C ILE A 114 -0.15 -11.70 0.90
N LYS A 115 0.36 -10.50 0.57
CA LYS A 115 0.55 -10.07 -0.81
C LYS A 115 1.45 -11.03 -1.60
N ALA A 116 2.53 -11.51 -0.99
CA ALA A 116 3.46 -12.47 -1.61
C ALA A 116 2.82 -13.83 -1.95
N GLU A 117 1.73 -14.20 -1.27
CA GLU A 117 0.96 -15.42 -1.52
C GLU A 117 -0.26 -15.20 -2.41
N SER A 118 -0.49 -13.97 -2.87
CA SER A 118 -1.67 -13.55 -3.63
C SER A 118 -1.37 -13.44 -5.13
N ASP A 119 -2.34 -13.74 -5.97
CA ASP A 119 -2.22 -13.56 -7.43
C ASP A 119 -2.41 -12.09 -7.82
N LEU A 120 -3.33 -11.40 -7.14
CA LEU A 120 -3.71 -10.02 -7.44
C LEU A 120 -3.92 -9.23 -6.14
N CYS A 121 -3.64 -7.94 -6.18
CA CYS A 121 -3.95 -7.00 -5.11
C CYS A 121 -4.94 -5.93 -5.61
N CYS A 122 -5.91 -5.57 -4.78
CA CYS A 122 -6.90 -4.54 -5.12
C CYS A 122 -7.15 -3.55 -3.98
N THR A 123 -7.76 -2.42 -4.31
CA THR A 123 -8.31 -1.43 -3.39
C THR A 123 -9.82 -1.34 -3.57
N SER A 124 -10.50 -0.56 -2.73
CA SER A 124 -11.94 -0.33 -2.85
C SER A 124 -12.29 0.36 -4.17
N ALA A 125 -11.34 1.09 -4.77
CA ALA A 125 -11.53 1.79 -6.03
C ALA A 125 -11.46 0.88 -7.27
N ASN A 126 -10.82 -0.29 -7.19
CA ASN A 126 -10.62 -1.16 -8.35
C ASN A 126 -10.98 -2.64 -8.15
N SER A 127 -11.47 -3.06 -6.98
CA SER A 127 -11.78 -4.46 -6.67
C SER A 127 -12.69 -5.13 -7.70
N VAL A 128 -13.77 -4.46 -8.12
CA VAL A 128 -14.69 -4.98 -9.15
C VAL A 128 -13.96 -5.25 -10.46
N LYS A 129 -13.12 -4.32 -10.90
CA LYS A 129 -12.34 -4.46 -12.14
C LYS A 129 -11.31 -5.59 -12.04
N VAL A 130 -10.66 -5.74 -10.88
CA VAL A 130 -9.68 -6.81 -10.63
C VAL A 130 -10.37 -8.17 -10.65
N VAL A 131 -11.50 -8.32 -9.95
CA VAL A 131 -12.28 -9.56 -9.94
C VAL A 131 -12.78 -9.93 -11.34
N GLN A 132 -13.27 -8.96 -12.12
CA GLN A 132 -13.71 -9.19 -13.51
C GLN A 132 -12.58 -9.55 -14.48
N SER A 133 -11.31 -9.35 -14.11
CA SER A 133 -10.16 -9.76 -14.94
C SER A 133 -9.82 -11.25 -14.80
N ILE A 134 -10.38 -11.92 -13.80
CA ILE A 134 -10.21 -13.35 -13.55
C ILE A 134 -11.25 -14.13 -14.37
N PRO A 135 -10.90 -15.27 -14.99
CA PRO A 135 -11.87 -16.12 -15.69
C PRO A 135 -13.09 -16.45 -14.84
N GLU A 136 -14.30 -16.36 -15.40
CA GLU A 136 -15.57 -16.54 -14.68
C GLU A 136 -15.72 -17.92 -14.02
N ASP A 137 -15.05 -18.94 -14.57
CA ASP A 137 -15.05 -20.32 -14.09
C ASP A 137 -14.01 -20.58 -12.99
N ARG A 138 -13.11 -19.63 -12.72
CA ARG A 138 -12.06 -19.76 -11.70
C ARG A 138 -12.57 -19.24 -10.34
N PRO A 139 -12.60 -20.07 -9.28
CA PRO A 139 -12.97 -19.61 -7.95
C PRO A 139 -12.04 -18.52 -7.42
N ILE A 140 -12.54 -17.63 -6.56
CA ILE A 140 -11.74 -16.55 -5.98
C ILE A 140 -11.74 -16.69 -4.45
N LEU A 141 -10.54 -16.63 -3.87
CA LEU A 141 -10.32 -16.36 -2.46
C LEU A 141 -10.07 -14.86 -2.31
N PHE A 142 -10.91 -14.16 -1.55
CA PHE A 142 -10.81 -12.72 -1.30
C PHE A 142 -10.66 -12.45 0.20
#